data_AF-A0A2D6N227-F1
#
_entry.id   AF-A0A2D6N227-F1
#
_cell.length_a   1.000
_cell.length_b   1.000
_cell.length_c   1.000
_cell.angle_alpha   90.00
_cell.angle_beta   90.00
_cell.angle_gamma   90.00
#
_symmetry.space_group_name_H-M   'P 1'
#
loop_
_entity.id
_entity.type
_entity.pdbx_description
1 polymer ?
#
loop_
_entity_poly.entity_id
_entity_poly.type
_entity_poly.pdbx_seq_one_letter_code
_entity_poly.pdbx_strand_id
1 'polypeptide(L)'
;MSEDFKAQVAPEAGQHHHAAIRCRDMKLLMDYYGRVMGLPQRNIAGDPDSPEKVWYPGLQLVRTDDPPGPQGELDHIGISVNNIREICAHVEASGYTVDKPVESNDVPEKGQRYSGAWLTDPEGHTVELVQWEPLLASE
;
A
#
# COMPACT_ATOMS: atom_id res chain seq x y z
N MET A 1 -6.47 -28.76 -4.31
CA MET A 1 -5.99 -27.60 -3.55
C MET A 1 -5.20 -28.16 -2.39
N SER A 2 -3.89 -27.88 -2.29
CA SER A 2 -3.07 -28.41 -1.19
C SER A 2 -3.46 -27.74 0.12
N GLU A 3 -3.62 -28.52 1.19
CA GLU A 3 -4.22 -28.10 2.46
C GLU A 3 -3.41 -27.13 3.34
N ASP A 4 -2.29 -26.53 2.91
CA ASP A 4 -1.41 -25.75 3.80
C ASP A 4 -0.95 -24.38 3.27
N PHE A 5 -1.71 -23.70 2.40
CA PHE A 5 -1.35 -22.31 2.06
C PHE A 5 -1.61 -21.37 3.25
N LYS A 6 -0.57 -20.63 3.65
CA LYS A 6 -0.66 -19.63 4.72
C LYS A 6 0.04 -18.34 4.30
N ALA A 7 -0.73 -17.25 4.23
CA ALA A 7 -0.17 -15.92 4.01
C ALA A 7 0.75 -15.55 5.19
N GLN A 8 1.94 -15.04 4.87
CA GLN A 8 2.86 -14.51 5.87
C GLN A 8 2.74 -12.98 5.89
N VAL A 9 2.29 -12.42 7.00
CA VAL A 9 2.17 -10.95 7.19
C VAL A 9 3.50 -10.40 7.71
N ALA A 10 3.84 -9.18 7.29
CA ALA A 10 5.08 -8.52 7.71
C ALA A 10 5.15 -8.30 9.24
N PRO A 11 6.34 -8.41 9.86
CA PRO A 11 6.53 -8.01 11.26
C PRO A 11 6.30 -6.50 11.44
N GLU A 12 6.01 -6.05 12.66
CA GLU A 12 5.57 -4.67 13.00
C GLU A 12 6.48 -3.57 12.40
N ALA A 13 7.79 -3.81 12.32
CA ALA A 13 8.76 -2.88 11.75
C ALA A 13 8.72 -2.73 10.21
N GLY A 14 7.89 -3.49 9.50
CA GLY A 14 7.69 -3.44 8.05
C GLY A 14 6.21 -3.44 7.64
N GLN A 15 5.29 -3.16 8.58
CA GLN A 15 3.86 -3.10 8.30
C GLN A 15 3.48 -1.79 7.59
N HIS A 16 3.04 -1.92 6.35
CA HIS A 16 2.33 -0.94 5.54
C HIS A 16 0.85 -1.34 5.45
N HIS A 17 0.18 -1.37 6.62
CA HIS A 17 -1.28 -1.44 6.66
C HIS A 17 -1.84 -0.04 6.56
N HIS A 18 -2.62 0.23 5.52
CA HIS A 18 -3.23 1.54 5.31
C HIS A 18 -4.63 1.42 4.73
N ALA A 19 -5.51 2.32 5.16
CA ALA A 19 -6.73 2.66 4.45
C ALA A 19 -6.47 3.97 3.70
N ALA A 20 -6.63 3.94 2.39
CA ALA A 20 -6.41 5.11 1.56
C ALA A 20 -7.70 5.91 1.38
N ILE A 21 -7.65 7.22 1.64
CA ILE A 21 -8.75 8.13 1.32
C ILE A 21 -8.31 9.16 0.28
N ARG A 22 -9.18 9.41 -0.71
CA ARG A 22 -8.95 10.44 -1.72
C ARG A 22 -9.14 11.83 -1.11
N CYS A 23 -8.23 12.76 -1.41
CA CYS A 23 -8.32 14.12 -0.92
C CYS A 23 -8.18 15.17 -2.03
N ARG A 24 -8.93 16.27 -1.88
CA ARG A 24 -8.88 17.45 -2.77
C ARG A 24 -7.88 18.51 -2.31
N ASP A 25 -7.72 18.65 -0.99
CA ASP A 25 -6.80 19.60 -0.39
C ASP A 25 -5.84 18.84 0.52
N MET A 26 -4.74 18.38 -0.10
CA MET A 26 -3.69 17.63 0.58
C MET A 26 -3.07 18.47 1.71
N LYS A 27 -2.85 19.77 1.47
CA LYS A 27 -2.21 20.66 2.44
C LYS A 27 -3.06 20.82 3.70
N LEU A 28 -4.37 20.98 3.55
CA LEU A 28 -5.31 21.05 4.66
C LEU A 28 -5.29 19.76 5.49
N LEU A 29 -5.34 18.59 4.85
CA LEU A 29 -5.35 17.32 5.59
C LEU A 29 -3.99 17.01 6.23
N MET A 30 -2.87 17.36 5.60
CA MET A 30 -1.54 17.25 6.22
C MET A 30 -1.43 18.13 7.47
N ASP A 31 -1.94 19.37 7.41
CA ASP A 31 -2.00 20.25 8.56
C ASP A 31 -2.88 19.67 9.68
N TYR A 32 -4.04 19.11 9.31
CA TYR A 32 -4.94 18.50 10.26
C TYR A 32 -4.34 17.24 10.93
N TYR A 33 -3.94 16.23 10.16
CA TYR A 33 -3.43 14.98 10.71
C TYR A 33 -2.03 15.13 11.34
N GLY A 34 -1.16 15.93 10.72
CA GLY A 34 0.21 16.16 11.20
C GLY A 34 0.28 17.16 12.34
N ARG A 35 -0.20 18.40 12.14
CA ARG A 35 -0.07 19.47 13.14
C ARG A 35 -1.18 19.45 14.18
N VAL A 36 -2.44 19.27 13.78
CA VAL A 36 -3.58 19.36 14.72
C VAL A 36 -3.73 18.08 15.54
N MET A 37 -3.69 16.91 14.91
CA MET A 37 -3.79 15.61 15.60
C MET A 37 -2.45 15.11 16.16
N GLY A 38 -1.33 15.66 15.70
CA GLY A 38 0.01 15.29 16.17
C GLY A 38 0.46 13.90 15.72
N LEU A 39 -0.09 13.36 14.62
CA LEU A 39 0.31 12.03 14.16
C LEU A 39 1.73 12.08 13.59
N PRO A 40 2.61 11.13 13.97
CA PRO A 40 3.95 11.06 13.41
C PRO A 40 3.86 10.66 11.93
N GLN A 41 4.28 11.57 11.07
CA GLN A 41 4.37 11.33 9.63
C GLN A 41 5.38 10.20 9.36
N ARG A 42 4.96 9.15 8.65
CA ARG A 42 5.78 7.96 8.42
C ARG A 42 6.51 7.98 7.07
N ASN A 43 5.85 8.44 6.01
CA ASN A 43 6.42 8.44 4.66
C ASN A 43 5.73 9.47 3.74
N ILE A 44 6.45 9.94 2.71
CA ILE A 44 5.95 10.76 1.59
C ILE A 44 6.43 10.13 0.28
N ALA A 45 5.60 10.17 -0.76
CA ALA A 45 6.01 9.86 -2.13
C ALA A 45 5.63 11.00 -3.09
N GLY A 46 6.50 11.22 -4.10
CA GLY A 46 6.41 12.33 -5.05
C GLY A 46 7.23 13.55 -4.60
N ASP A 47 6.94 14.71 -5.20
CA ASP A 47 7.54 16.00 -4.83
C ASP A 47 7.17 16.37 -3.37
N PRO A 48 8.14 16.64 -2.48
CA PRO A 48 7.86 17.05 -1.10
C PRO A 48 6.99 18.31 -0.98
N ASP A 49 7.07 19.23 -1.93
CA ASP A 49 6.25 20.45 -1.95
C ASP A 49 4.85 20.21 -2.52
N SER A 50 4.64 19.06 -3.19
CA SER A 50 3.36 18.64 -3.77
C SER A 50 3.22 17.10 -3.75
N PRO A 51 3.01 16.50 -2.57
CA PRO A 51 3.10 15.05 -2.41
C PRO A 51 1.89 14.33 -3.02
N GLU A 52 2.15 13.26 -3.78
CA GLU A 52 1.11 12.42 -4.39
C GLU A 52 0.45 11.53 -3.34
N LYS A 53 1.26 11.00 -2.42
CA LYS A 53 0.85 10.08 -1.37
C LYS A 53 1.54 10.43 -0.06
N VAL A 54 0.79 10.42 1.03
CA VAL A 54 1.30 10.67 2.39
C VAL A 54 0.78 9.59 3.33
N TRP A 55 1.66 9.02 4.14
CA TRP A 55 1.30 7.97 5.11
C TRP A 55 1.47 8.44 6.55
N TYR A 56 0.42 8.19 7.34
CA TYR A 56 0.38 8.20 8.81
C TYR A 56 0.12 6.76 9.31
N PRO A 57 0.25 6.46 10.61
CA PRO A 57 -0.11 5.15 11.15
C PRO A 57 -1.56 4.77 10.81
N GLY A 58 -1.76 3.72 9.99
CA GLY A 58 -3.07 3.22 9.57
C GLY A 58 -3.81 4.05 8.52
N LEU A 59 -3.25 5.18 8.05
CA LEU A 59 -3.91 6.12 7.15
C LEU A 59 -3.00 6.48 5.98
N GLN A 60 -3.51 6.37 4.76
CA GLN A 60 -2.88 6.93 3.57
C GLN A 60 -3.78 8.02 2.98
N LEU A 61 -3.17 9.16 2.65
CA LEU A 61 -3.80 10.21 1.86
C LEU A 61 -3.33 10.06 0.41
N VAL A 62 -4.28 10.05 -0.53
CA VAL A 62 -3.99 9.98 -1.97
C VAL A 62 -4.56 11.22 -2.65
N ARG A 63 -3.70 11.98 -3.34
CA ARG A 63 -4.16 13.12 -4.14
C ARG A 63 -4.89 12.61 -5.38
N THR A 64 -6.02 13.24 -5.71
CA THR A 64 -6.75 12.97 -6.94
C THR A 64 -7.32 14.27 -7.52
N ASP A 65 -7.39 14.32 -8.84
CA ASP A 65 -8.11 15.37 -9.57
C ASP A 65 -9.54 14.95 -9.93
N ASP A 66 -9.92 13.69 -9.64
CA ASP A 66 -11.26 13.19 -9.90
C ASP A 66 -12.28 13.90 -9.00
N PRO A 67 -13.48 14.24 -9.52
CA PRO A 67 -14.52 14.84 -8.70
C PRO A 67 -14.94 13.87 -7.60
N PRO A 68 -15.12 14.34 -6.35
CA PRO A 68 -15.51 13.46 -5.26
C PRO A 68 -16.91 12.89 -5.52
N GLY A 69 -17.12 11.63 -5.17
CA GLY A 69 -18.45 11.08 -5.00
C GLY A 69 -19.24 11.82 -3.90
N PRO A 70 -20.54 11.51 -3.74
CA PRO A 70 -21.38 12.14 -2.71
C PRO A 70 -20.89 11.89 -1.27
N GLN A 71 -20.01 10.91 -1.07
CA GLN A 71 -19.32 10.58 0.18
C GLN A 71 -17.81 10.40 -0.12
N GLY A 72 -16.97 10.45 0.92
CA GLY A 72 -15.56 10.08 0.78
C GLY A 72 -15.43 8.60 0.39
N GLU A 73 -14.66 8.32 -0.67
CA GLU A 73 -14.40 6.96 -1.15
C GLU A 73 -13.18 6.38 -0.43
N LEU A 74 -13.31 5.14 0.04
CA LEU A 74 -12.16 4.31 0.42
C LEU A 74 -11.50 3.84 -0.87
N ASP A 75 -10.28 4.32 -1.13
CA ASP A 75 -9.58 4.07 -2.39
C ASP A 75 -9.12 2.60 -2.50
N HIS A 76 -8.44 2.11 -1.46
CA HIS A 76 -8.04 0.71 -1.35
C HIS A 76 -7.66 0.34 0.09
N ILE A 77 -7.53 -0.98 0.31
CA ILE A 77 -6.97 -1.58 1.52
C ILE A 77 -5.53 -2.04 1.21
N GLY A 78 -4.56 -1.53 1.97
CA GLY A 78 -3.16 -1.96 1.91
C GLY A 78 -2.86 -3.08 2.92
N ILE A 79 -2.27 -4.19 2.44
CA ILE A 79 -1.90 -5.33 3.27
C ILE A 79 -0.43 -5.68 3.05
N SER A 80 0.36 -5.62 4.13
CA SER A 80 1.75 -6.07 4.08
C SER A 80 1.92 -7.56 4.23
N VAL A 81 2.72 -8.14 3.36
CA VAL A 81 2.97 -9.57 3.23
C VAL A 81 4.45 -9.85 2.98
N ASN A 82 4.92 -11.06 3.28
CA ASN A 82 6.31 -11.49 3.09
C ASN A 82 6.48 -12.47 1.92
N ASN A 83 5.38 -12.98 1.35
CA ASN A 83 5.40 -13.95 0.25
C ASN A 83 4.45 -13.55 -0.89
N ILE A 84 4.52 -12.29 -1.32
CA ILE A 84 3.59 -11.67 -2.30
C ILE A 84 3.41 -12.49 -3.58
N ARG A 85 4.50 -13.09 -4.11
CA ARG A 85 4.46 -13.89 -5.34
C ARG A 85 3.70 -15.21 -5.15
N GLU A 86 3.89 -15.87 -4.01
CA GLU A 86 3.15 -17.09 -3.67
C GLU A 86 1.66 -16.80 -3.48
N ILE A 87 1.34 -15.68 -2.83
CA ILE A 87 -0.05 -15.22 -2.66
C ILE A 87 -0.69 -14.97 -4.03
N CYS A 88 -0.04 -14.21 -4.90
CA CYS A 88 -0.56 -13.92 -6.25
C CYS A 88 -0.76 -15.20 -7.07
N ALA A 89 0.22 -16.11 -7.08
CA ALA A 89 0.09 -17.40 -7.77
C ALA A 89 -1.06 -18.25 -7.22
N HIS A 90 -1.28 -18.24 -5.92
CA HIS A 90 -2.40 -18.96 -5.29
C HIS A 90 -3.76 -18.36 -5.66
N VAL A 91 -3.87 -17.03 -5.72
CA VAL A 91 -5.07 -16.31 -6.17
C VAL A 91 -5.42 -16.70 -7.60
N GLU A 92 -4.45 -16.65 -8.52
CA GLU A 92 -4.65 -17.02 -9.93
C GLU A 92 -5.02 -18.50 -10.10
N ALA A 93 -4.32 -19.40 -9.38
CA ALA A 93 -4.62 -20.83 -9.39
C ALA A 93 -6.01 -21.16 -8.83
N SER A 94 -6.59 -20.25 -8.02
CA SER A 94 -7.93 -20.38 -7.46
C SER A 94 -9.03 -19.79 -8.37
N GLY A 95 -8.66 -19.29 -9.55
CA GLY A 95 -9.60 -18.77 -10.54
C GLY A 95 -9.93 -17.27 -10.40
N TYR A 96 -9.18 -16.54 -9.57
CA TYR A 96 -9.32 -15.09 -9.41
C TYR A 96 -8.22 -14.34 -10.19
N THR A 97 -8.39 -13.03 -10.36
CA THR A 97 -7.46 -12.18 -11.12
C THR A 97 -6.56 -11.36 -10.20
N VAL A 98 -5.28 -11.27 -10.56
CA VAL A 98 -4.36 -10.25 -10.05
C VAL A 98 -4.32 -9.13 -11.09
N ASP A 99 -4.94 -7.99 -10.77
CA ASP A 99 -5.19 -6.90 -11.73
C ASP A 99 -3.89 -6.25 -12.23
N LYS A 100 -2.92 -6.11 -11.32
CA LYS A 100 -1.56 -5.71 -11.67
C LYS A 100 -0.58 -6.73 -11.10
N PRO A 101 0.24 -7.37 -11.96
CA PRO A 101 1.22 -8.35 -11.51
C PRO A 101 2.24 -7.71 -10.58
N VAL A 102 2.96 -8.55 -9.82
CA VAL A 102 3.96 -8.08 -8.85
C VAL A 102 5.06 -7.27 -9.54
N GLU A 103 5.12 -5.98 -9.23
CA GLU A 103 6.20 -5.08 -9.62
C GLU A 103 7.16 -4.87 -8.44
N SER A 104 8.46 -4.85 -8.71
CA SER A 104 9.50 -4.70 -7.69
C SER A 104 10.43 -3.53 -8.02
N ASN A 105 10.78 -2.76 -7.00
CA ASN A 105 11.70 -1.63 -7.09
C ASN A 105 12.72 -1.72 -5.95
N ASP A 106 14.01 -1.66 -6.30
CA ASP A 106 15.06 -1.52 -5.30
C ASP A 106 15.03 -0.10 -4.73
N VAL A 107 15.17 0.00 -3.41
CA VAL A 107 15.21 1.25 -2.64
C VAL A 107 16.57 1.28 -1.92
N PRO A 108 17.67 1.60 -2.63
CA PRO A 108 19.03 1.48 -2.10
C PRO A 108 19.26 2.25 -0.81
N GLU A 109 18.63 3.43 -0.67
CA GLU A 109 18.70 4.27 0.52
C GLU A 109 18.13 3.62 1.78
N LYS A 110 17.21 2.65 1.63
CA LYS A 110 16.67 1.84 2.73
C LYS A 110 17.35 0.48 2.85
N GLY A 111 18.23 0.12 1.92
CA GLY A 111 18.80 -1.22 1.82
C GLY A 111 17.73 -2.30 1.61
N GLN A 112 16.60 -1.94 0.99
CA GLN A 112 15.43 -2.79 0.84
C GLN A 112 14.91 -2.79 -0.60
N ARG A 113 14.17 -3.83 -0.97
CA ARG A 113 13.32 -3.91 -2.16
C ARG A 113 11.86 -3.81 -1.72
N TYR A 114 11.13 -2.92 -2.39
CA TYR A 114 9.68 -2.87 -2.33
C TYR A 114 9.09 -3.70 -3.46
N SER A 115 8.05 -4.46 -3.17
CA SER A 115 7.20 -5.11 -4.19
C SER A 115 5.74 -4.82 -3.94
N GLY A 116 4.98 -4.54 -5.00
CA GLY A 116 3.55 -4.23 -4.94
C GLY A 116 2.73 -5.06 -5.93
N ALA A 117 1.50 -5.41 -5.57
CA ALA A 117 0.52 -6.03 -6.46
C ALA A 117 -0.88 -5.50 -6.16
N TRP A 118 -1.75 -5.49 -7.16
CA TRP A 118 -3.12 -4.97 -7.05
C TRP A 118 -4.14 -6.03 -7.40
N LEU A 119 -5.20 -6.10 -6.61
CA LEU A 119 -6.31 -7.05 -6.76
C LEU A 119 -7.64 -6.33 -6.54
N THR A 120 -8.70 -6.92 -7.09
CA THR A 120 -10.08 -6.55 -6.83
C THR A 120 -10.74 -7.73 -6.13
N ASP A 121 -11.31 -7.49 -4.95
CA ASP A 121 -12.03 -8.53 -4.22
C ASP A 121 -13.38 -8.88 -4.91
N PRO A 122 -14.05 -9.98 -4.53
CA PRO A 122 -15.32 -10.37 -5.15
C PRO A 122 -16.47 -9.36 -5.01
N GLU A 123 -16.36 -8.38 -4.10
CA GLU A 123 -17.33 -7.30 -3.91
C GLU A 123 -16.92 -6.00 -4.64
N GLY A 124 -15.78 -5.98 -5.32
CA GLY A 124 -15.30 -4.86 -6.12
C GLY A 124 -14.38 -3.89 -5.38
N HIS A 125 -13.90 -4.23 -4.18
CA HIS A 125 -12.95 -3.38 -3.46
C HIS A 125 -11.53 -3.59 -3.95
N THR A 126 -10.79 -2.49 -4.10
CA THR A 126 -9.37 -2.50 -4.46
C THR A 126 -8.51 -2.91 -3.26
N VAL A 127 -7.58 -3.84 -3.47
CA VAL A 127 -6.61 -4.33 -2.48
C VAL A 127 -5.19 -4.17 -3.04
N GLU A 128 -4.32 -3.53 -2.25
CA GLU A 128 -2.87 -3.46 -2.51
C GLU A 128 -2.17 -4.49 -1.60
N LEU A 129 -1.40 -5.41 -2.19
CA LEU A 129 -0.42 -6.21 -1.46
C LEU A 129 0.94 -5.53 -1.53
N VAL A 130 1.60 -5.41 -0.39
CA VAL A 130 2.91 -4.76 -0.26
C VAL A 130 3.89 -5.72 0.40
N GLN A 131 5.09 -5.84 -0.14
CA GLN A 131 6.19 -6.56 0.49
C GLN A 131 7.43 -5.67 0.54
N TRP A 132 8.08 -5.64 1.70
CA TRP A 132 9.42 -5.08 1.87
C TRP A 132 10.37 -6.19 2.27
N GLU A 133 11.49 -6.30 1.57
CA GLU A 133 12.53 -7.28 1.85
C GLU A 133 13.92 -6.63 1.78
N PRO A 134 14.92 -7.11 2.54
CA PRO A 134 16.29 -6.62 2.39
C PRO A 134 16.80 -6.82 0.97
N LEU A 135 17.61 -5.87 0.46
CA LEU A 135 18.38 -6.14 -0.75
C LEU A 135 19.37 -7.27 -0.43
N LEU A 136 19.44 -8.26 -1.32
CA LEU A 136 20.50 -9.26 -1.25
C LEU A 136 21.84 -8.52 -1.40
N ALA A 137 22.79 -8.85 -0.52
CA ALA A 137 24.15 -8.34 -0.68
C ALA A 137 24.67 -8.79 -2.05
N SER A 138 25.21 -7.87 -2.83
CA SER A 138 25.98 -8.22 -4.02
C SER A 138 27.17 -9.08 -3.56
N GLU A 139 27.28 -10.30 -4.11
CA GLU A 139 28.46 -11.16 -3.97
C GLU A 139 29.72 -10.49 -4.51
#